data_AF-A0ABD1TGU6-F1
#
_entry.id   AF-A0ABD1TGU6-F1
#
_cell.length_a   1.000
_cell.length_b   1.000
_cell.length_c   1.000
_cell.angle_alpha   90.00
_cell.angle_beta   90.00
_cell.angle_gamma   90.00
#
_symmetry.space_group_name_H-M   'P 1'
#
loop_
_entity.id
_entity.type
_entity.pdbx_description
1 polymer ?
#
loop_
_entity_poly.entity_id
_entity_poly.type
_entity_poly.pdbx_seq_one_letter_code
_entity_poly.pdbx_strand_id
1 'polypeptide(L)'
;MALTTANSLHRPTTAAKYSYLIKPTLVSAYPTFATPQSSTGIKLKTKPISAVKSSNPPPTTTTPPPKRWSLDSWKSKPAFQLPEYPDKDGLESVLQTLESFPPIVFAGEARSLEERLGQAALGNAFLLQGGDCAESFKEFNAVNIRDTFRVLLQMSVVLTFGGQMPVIKVGRMAGQFAKPRSDQFEEKDGVKLPSYRGDNVNGDAFDEKSRVPDPHRMIRAYTQSVATLNLLRAFATGGYAAMQRVTQWNLDFTEHSEQGDKYNELAHRVDEALGFMGACGLTADHPVMTTTEFWTSHECLLLPYEQALTREDSTTGLYYDCSAHMLWVGERTRQLDGAHVEFLRGVANPLGIKVSDKMDPKGASKAY
;
A
#
# COMPACT_ATOMS: atom_id res chain seq x y z
N MET A 1 -29.33 -52.02 38.03
CA MET A 1 -28.41 -53.16 38.26
C MET A 1 -26.99 -52.61 38.24
N ALA A 2 -26.31 -52.73 39.38
CA ALA A 2 -24.93 -52.28 39.59
C ALA A 2 -23.92 -53.35 39.15
N LEU A 3 -22.68 -52.91 38.89
CA LEU A 3 -21.36 -53.59 39.03
C LEU A 3 -20.37 -52.80 38.14
N THR A 4 -19.68 -51.74 38.59
CA THR A 4 -18.44 -51.69 39.40
C THR A 4 -17.44 -52.84 39.19
N THR A 5 -16.29 -52.51 38.58
CA THR A 5 -14.96 -52.89 39.08
C THR A 5 -13.95 -51.79 38.72
N ALA A 6 -13.34 -51.21 39.74
CA ALA A 6 -12.16 -50.38 39.67
C ALA A 6 -10.90 -51.27 39.74
N ASN A 7 -9.79 -50.82 39.15
CA ASN A 7 -8.47 -51.11 39.69
C ASN A 7 -7.48 -49.99 39.33
N SER A 8 -6.66 -49.62 40.31
CA SER A 8 -5.86 -48.40 40.36
C SER A 8 -4.36 -48.65 40.16
N LEU A 9 -3.64 -47.55 39.93
CA LEU A 9 -2.24 -47.26 40.27
C LEU A 9 -1.11 -47.90 39.42
N HIS A 10 -0.45 -47.07 38.59
CA HIS A 10 0.97 -46.71 38.81
C HIS A 10 1.41 -45.54 37.91
N ARG A 11 1.96 -44.48 38.54
CA ARG A 11 2.79 -43.45 37.89
C ARG A 11 4.19 -44.01 37.62
N PRO A 12 4.87 -43.50 36.58
CA PRO A 12 6.28 -43.23 36.70
C PRO A 12 6.58 -41.74 36.52
N THR A 13 7.15 -41.19 37.57
CA THR A 13 7.96 -39.97 37.63
C THR A 13 9.29 -40.16 36.89
N THR A 14 9.62 -39.26 35.95
CA THR A 14 11.01 -38.84 35.72
C THR A 14 11.03 -37.48 35.02
N ALA A 15 11.36 -36.44 35.79
CA ALA A 15 11.70 -35.12 35.29
C ALA A 15 13.20 -35.12 34.96
N ALA A 16 13.56 -35.09 33.68
CA ALA A 16 14.93 -34.83 33.24
C ALA A 16 15.08 -33.32 33.02
N LYS A 17 15.77 -32.66 33.96
CA LYS A 17 16.24 -31.27 33.82
C LYS A 17 17.42 -31.26 32.86
N TYR A 18 17.25 -30.74 31.65
CA TYR A 18 18.36 -30.29 30.81
C TYR A 18 18.57 -28.80 31.02
N SER A 19 19.59 -28.45 31.80
CA SER A 19 20.08 -27.08 31.96
C SER A 19 21.08 -26.77 30.85
N TYR A 20 20.65 -26.06 29.80
CA TYR A 20 21.59 -25.41 28.87
C TYR A 20 21.88 -24.01 29.38
N LEU A 21 23.04 -23.86 30.02
CA LEU A 21 23.67 -22.57 30.34
C LEU A 21 24.23 -21.96 29.06
N ILE A 22 23.45 -21.12 28.37
CA ILE A 22 23.96 -20.24 27.32
C ILE A 22 24.37 -18.93 27.98
N LYS A 23 25.68 -18.72 28.13
CA LYS A 23 26.26 -17.43 28.52
C LYS A 23 26.08 -16.43 27.36
N PRO A 24 25.67 -15.18 27.60
CA PRO A 24 25.68 -14.16 26.56
C PRO A 24 27.12 -13.68 26.34
N THR A 25 27.67 -13.97 25.16
CA THR A 25 28.94 -13.41 24.69
C THR A 25 28.68 -11.99 24.20
N LEU A 26 29.02 -11.00 25.04
CA LEU A 26 29.13 -9.60 24.63
C LEU A 26 30.34 -9.47 23.69
N VAL A 27 30.08 -9.25 22.40
CA VAL A 27 31.12 -8.80 21.47
C VAL A 27 31.10 -7.27 21.47
N SER A 28 31.98 -6.70 22.28
CA SER A 28 32.39 -5.30 22.20
C SER A 28 33.81 -5.27 21.64
N ALA A 29 33.98 -4.70 20.45
CA ALA A 29 35.30 -4.35 19.92
C ALA A 29 35.16 -3.22 18.90
N TYR A 30 35.17 -1.98 19.39
CA TYR A 30 35.57 -0.82 18.60
C TYR A 30 37.09 -0.63 18.78
N PRO A 31 37.89 -0.54 17.71
CA PRO A 31 39.24 -0.01 17.83
C PRO A 31 39.24 1.52 17.63
N THR A 32 39.65 2.24 18.67
CA THR A 32 40.28 3.57 18.61
C THR A 32 41.75 3.33 19.02
N PHE A 33 42.84 3.93 18.52
CA PHE A 33 43.19 5.25 17.98
C PHE A 33 44.49 5.10 17.12
N ALA A 34 44.79 6.06 16.25
CA ALA A 34 46.11 6.75 16.23
C ALA A 34 46.14 7.90 15.20
N THR A 35 46.42 9.11 15.67
CA THR A 35 46.72 10.30 14.86
C THR A 35 48.24 10.36 14.58
N PRO A 36 48.71 10.52 13.34
CA PRO A 36 50.10 10.88 13.09
C PRO A 36 50.29 12.40 13.01
N GLN A 37 51.35 12.85 13.66
CA GLN A 37 51.81 14.23 13.72
C GLN A 37 52.35 14.76 12.38
N SER A 38 52.31 16.09 12.31
CA SER A 38 52.93 17.03 11.37
C SER A 38 54.38 16.71 10.98
N SER A 39 54.69 16.82 9.68
CA SER A 39 56.04 17.14 9.17
C SER A 39 56.02 17.95 7.87
N THR A 40 56.45 19.20 7.97
CA THR A 40 57.31 19.98 7.03
C THR A 40 57.03 20.00 5.51
N GLY A 41 56.38 21.09 5.06
CA GLY A 41 56.96 22.16 4.21
C GLY A 41 57.50 21.87 2.80
N ILE A 42 56.71 22.22 1.77
CA ILE A 42 57.20 22.73 0.47
C ILE A 42 56.33 23.93 0.05
N LYS A 43 56.92 25.12 -0.09
CA LYS A 43 56.25 26.36 -0.55
C LYS A 43 56.45 26.54 -2.06
N LEU A 44 55.40 26.37 -2.85
CA LEU A 44 55.34 26.82 -4.25
C LEU A 44 54.76 28.24 -4.32
N LYS A 45 55.53 29.18 -4.89
CA LYS A 45 55.10 30.56 -5.13
C LYS A 45 54.31 30.63 -6.44
N THR A 46 53.03 31.00 -6.37
CA THR A 46 52.23 31.39 -7.55
C THR A 46 51.78 32.85 -7.42
N LYS A 47 51.97 33.63 -8.49
CA LYS A 47 51.56 35.04 -8.58
C LYS A 47 50.03 35.12 -8.81
N PRO A 48 49.31 36.10 -8.24
CA PRO A 48 47.88 36.24 -8.42
C PRO A 48 47.54 36.78 -9.81
N ILE A 49 46.62 36.11 -10.50
CA ILE A 49 45.98 36.60 -11.73
C ILE A 49 44.81 37.50 -11.28
N SER A 50 44.81 38.77 -11.69
CA SER A 50 43.71 39.70 -11.44
C SER A 50 42.48 39.32 -12.26
N ALA A 51 41.35 39.09 -11.59
CA ALA A 51 40.06 38.82 -12.22
C ALA A 51 39.41 40.12 -12.74
N VAL A 52 38.88 40.04 -13.96
CA VAL A 52 38.09 41.10 -14.62
C VAL A 52 36.76 41.27 -13.88
N LYS A 53 36.37 42.51 -13.58
CA LYS A 53 35.08 42.84 -12.95
C LYS A 53 33.91 42.42 -13.85
N SER A 54 33.08 41.50 -13.39
CA SER A 54 31.75 41.23 -13.95
C SER A 54 30.74 42.24 -13.43
N SER A 55 29.86 42.71 -14.32
CA SER A 55 28.77 43.64 -14.04
C SER A 55 27.73 43.05 -13.08
N ASN A 56 27.11 43.90 -12.26
CA ASN A 56 26.10 43.51 -11.27
C ASN A 56 24.95 42.69 -11.89
N PRO A 57 24.49 41.60 -11.23
CA PRO A 57 23.32 40.87 -11.65
C PRO A 57 22.04 41.70 -11.42
N PRO A 58 20.99 41.51 -12.23
CA PRO A 58 19.69 42.15 -12.00
C PRO A 58 19.08 41.69 -10.67
N PRO A 59 18.19 42.51 -10.06
CA PRO A 59 17.63 42.20 -8.75
C PRO A 59 16.91 40.86 -8.79
N THR A 60 17.35 39.96 -7.91
CA THR A 60 16.77 38.64 -7.71
C THR A 60 15.37 38.84 -7.17
N THR A 61 14.36 38.45 -7.95
CA THR A 61 13.01 38.25 -7.44
C THR A 61 13.09 37.18 -6.37
N THR A 62 13.02 37.59 -5.11
CA THR A 62 12.94 36.69 -3.96
C THR A 62 11.62 35.94 -4.04
N THR A 63 11.67 34.71 -4.57
CA THR A 63 10.59 33.76 -4.39
C THR A 63 10.42 33.57 -2.87
N PRO A 64 9.21 33.78 -2.31
CA PRO A 64 9.00 33.51 -0.89
C PRO A 64 9.35 32.04 -0.60
N PRO A 65 9.90 31.73 0.58
CA PRO A 65 10.24 30.35 0.93
C PRO A 65 8.99 29.47 0.77
N PRO A 66 9.14 28.22 0.28
CA PRO A 66 8.00 27.33 0.12
C PRO A 66 7.27 27.21 1.47
N LYS A 67 5.94 27.39 1.45
CA LYS A 67 5.11 27.20 2.65
C LYS A 67 5.41 25.82 3.24
N ARG A 68 5.67 25.76 4.55
CA ARG A 68 5.86 24.51 5.28
C ARG A 68 4.61 23.65 5.10
N TRP A 69 4.78 22.36 4.82
CA TRP A 69 3.65 21.44 4.70
C TRP A 69 2.90 21.35 6.04
N SER A 70 1.58 21.28 5.94
CA SER A 70 0.66 20.95 7.02
C SER A 70 -0.43 20.07 6.46
N LEU A 71 -1.13 19.32 7.32
CA LEU A 71 -2.17 18.39 6.88
C LEU A 71 -3.29 19.08 6.06
N ASP A 72 -3.52 20.37 6.28
CA ASP A 72 -4.51 21.19 5.59
C ASP A 72 -3.94 22.05 4.45
N SER A 73 -2.63 22.00 4.16
CA SER A 73 -1.99 22.88 3.17
C SER A 73 -2.56 22.71 1.76
N TRP A 74 -3.06 21.51 1.43
CA TRP A 74 -3.75 21.21 0.17
C TRP A 74 -5.01 22.04 -0.04
N LYS A 75 -5.70 22.49 1.02
CA LYS A 75 -6.92 23.32 0.92
C LYS A 75 -6.63 24.69 0.28
N SER A 76 -5.36 25.12 0.28
CA SER A 76 -4.92 26.36 -0.37
C SER A 76 -4.55 26.20 -1.84
N LYS A 77 -4.66 24.98 -2.40
CA LYS A 77 -4.31 24.65 -3.78
C LYS A 77 -5.57 24.37 -4.61
N PRO A 78 -5.50 24.49 -5.95
CA PRO A 78 -6.57 24.04 -6.83
C PRO A 78 -6.85 22.55 -6.64
N ALA A 79 -8.07 22.21 -6.22
CA ALA A 79 -8.52 20.82 -6.06
C ALA A 79 -9.48 20.43 -7.18
N PHE A 80 -9.17 19.34 -7.88
CA PHE A 80 -10.00 18.80 -8.96
C PHE A 80 -10.79 17.58 -8.47
N GLN A 81 -11.92 17.29 -9.11
CA GLN A 81 -12.73 16.07 -8.87
C GLN A 81 -13.41 15.92 -7.50
N LEU A 82 -13.19 16.83 -6.56
CA LEU A 82 -13.88 16.81 -5.27
C LEU A 82 -15.39 17.06 -5.44
N PRO A 83 -16.25 16.34 -4.70
CA PRO A 83 -17.68 16.63 -4.68
C PRO A 83 -17.98 17.91 -3.90
N GLU A 84 -19.12 18.51 -4.20
CA GLU A 84 -19.72 19.56 -3.39
C GLU A 84 -20.81 18.93 -2.51
N TYR A 85 -20.57 18.90 -1.20
CA TYR A 85 -21.56 18.42 -0.24
C TYR A 85 -22.53 19.55 0.11
N PRO A 86 -23.86 19.33 0.04
CA PRO A 86 -24.85 20.38 0.32
C PRO A 86 -24.88 20.78 1.80
N ASP A 87 -24.61 19.83 2.70
CA ASP A 87 -24.53 20.06 4.15
C ASP A 87 -23.07 20.08 4.61
N LYS A 88 -22.56 21.30 4.86
CA LYS A 88 -21.18 21.51 5.30
C LYS A 88 -20.96 21.15 6.77
N ASP A 89 -21.96 21.36 7.62
CA ASP A 89 -21.87 21.04 9.04
C ASP A 89 -21.94 19.51 9.23
N GLY A 90 -22.79 18.84 8.46
CA GLY A 90 -22.83 17.37 8.38
C GLY A 90 -21.52 16.78 7.88
N LEU A 91 -20.89 17.39 6.86
CA LEU A 91 -19.56 16.99 6.39
C LEU A 91 -18.52 17.09 7.51
N GLU A 92 -18.43 18.24 8.17
CA GLU A 92 -17.46 18.47 9.25
C GLU A 92 -17.64 17.47 10.42
N SER A 93 -18.89 17.22 10.82
CA SER A 93 -19.23 16.24 11.86
C SER A 93 -18.76 14.82 11.50
N VAL A 94 -18.93 14.41 10.24
CA VAL A 94 -18.44 13.12 9.75
C VAL A 94 -16.90 13.06 9.75
N LEU A 95 -16.22 14.14 9.33
CA LEU A 95 -14.76 14.18 9.31
C LEU A 95 -14.17 14.07 10.73
N GLN A 96 -14.72 14.81 11.69
CA GLN A 96 -14.35 14.69 13.11
C GLN A 96 -14.57 13.28 13.66
N THR A 97 -15.64 12.61 13.23
CA THR A 97 -15.89 11.22 13.59
C THR A 97 -14.79 10.31 13.05
N LEU A 98 -14.40 10.44 11.78
CA LEU A 98 -13.33 9.65 11.16
C LEU A 98 -11.95 9.91 11.79
N GLU A 99 -11.65 11.16 12.14
CA GLU A 99 -10.42 11.53 12.85
C GLU A 99 -10.29 10.80 14.19
N SER A 100 -11.41 10.56 14.89
CA SER A 100 -11.44 9.83 16.16
C SER A 100 -11.29 8.31 16.02
N PHE A 101 -11.49 7.75 14.82
CA PHE A 101 -11.44 6.32 14.60
C PHE A 101 -10.00 5.77 14.57
N PRO A 102 -9.80 4.47 14.86
CA PRO A 102 -8.50 3.83 14.66
C PRO A 102 -8.02 3.92 13.20
N PRO A 103 -6.71 3.99 12.95
CA PRO A 103 -6.17 3.92 11.59
C PRO A 103 -6.50 2.57 10.94
N ILE A 104 -6.60 2.52 9.60
CA ILE A 104 -6.84 1.28 8.85
C ILE A 104 -5.53 0.48 8.75
N VAL A 105 -4.41 1.16 8.52
CA VAL A 105 -3.06 0.56 8.47
C VAL A 105 -2.12 1.21 9.48
N PHE A 106 -1.08 0.50 9.88
CA PHE A 106 -0.02 1.03 10.74
C PHE A 106 1.14 1.62 9.91
N ALA A 107 1.73 2.73 10.36
CA ALA A 107 2.83 3.41 9.66
C ALA A 107 4.05 2.51 9.39
N GLY A 108 4.36 1.60 10.33
CA GLY A 108 5.43 0.61 10.14
C GLY A 108 5.19 -0.33 8.96
N GLU A 109 3.93 -0.65 8.63
CA GLU A 109 3.60 -1.51 7.50
C GLU A 109 3.81 -0.80 6.16
N ALA A 110 3.52 0.50 6.11
CA ALA A 110 3.81 1.35 4.95
C ALA A 110 5.32 1.47 4.71
N ARG A 111 6.14 1.60 5.77
CA ARG A 111 7.60 1.55 5.66
C ARG A 111 8.11 0.21 5.16
N SER A 112 7.57 -0.90 5.66
CA SER A 112 7.94 -2.22 5.15
C SER A 112 7.57 -2.36 3.66
N LEU A 113 6.45 -1.82 3.22
CA LEU A 113 6.12 -1.78 1.79
C LEU A 113 7.10 -0.90 0.99
N GLU A 114 7.48 0.26 1.51
CA GLU A 114 8.49 1.13 0.88
C GLU A 114 9.82 0.41 0.68
N GLU A 115 10.32 -0.31 1.69
CA GLU A 115 11.53 -1.12 1.59
C GLU A 115 11.43 -2.19 0.49
N ARG A 116 10.27 -2.87 0.40
CA ARG A 116 10.00 -3.88 -0.64
C ARG A 116 9.97 -3.23 -2.02
N LEU A 117 9.29 -2.10 -2.18
CA LEU A 117 9.24 -1.35 -3.44
C LEU A 117 10.63 -0.83 -3.85
N GLY A 118 11.48 -0.49 -2.87
CA GLY A 118 12.89 -0.20 -3.12
C GLY A 118 13.64 -1.37 -3.77
N GLN A 119 13.35 -2.61 -3.38
CA GLN A 119 13.90 -3.80 -4.06
C GLN A 119 13.39 -3.93 -5.50
N ALA A 120 12.12 -3.61 -5.76
CA ALA A 120 11.59 -3.62 -7.13
C ALA A 120 12.23 -2.54 -8.00
N ALA A 121 12.44 -1.33 -7.45
CA ALA A 121 13.14 -0.24 -8.15
C ALA A 121 14.58 -0.60 -8.52
N LEU A 122 15.24 -1.46 -7.73
CA LEU A 122 16.57 -2.00 -7.99
C LEU A 122 16.58 -3.23 -8.92
N GLY A 123 15.41 -3.71 -9.36
CA GLY A 123 15.30 -4.90 -10.22
C GLY A 123 15.37 -6.24 -9.47
N ASN A 124 15.29 -6.23 -8.14
CA ASN A 124 15.37 -7.43 -7.30
C ASN A 124 14.00 -8.02 -6.94
N ALA A 125 12.91 -7.37 -7.31
CA ALA A 125 11.54 -7.81 -7.06
C ALA A 125 10.59 -7.26 -8.14
N PHE A 126 9.38 -7.82 -8.21
CA PHE A 126 8.34 -7.38 -9.12
C PHE A 126 7.09 -6.93 -8.37
N LEU A 127 6.48 -5.80 -8.75
CA LEU A 127 5.23 -5.31 -8.17
C LEU A 127 4.02 -5.87 -8.93
N LEU A 128 3.16 -6.61 -8.24
CA LEU A 128 1.82 -6.98 -8.68
C LEU A 128 0.79 -6.13 -7.93
N GLN A 129 0.16 -5.18 -8.64
CA GLN A 129 -0.94 -4.39 -8.11
C GLN A 129 -2.24 -4.70 -8.88
N GLY A 130 -3.32 -5.07 -8.18
CA GLY A 130 -4.57 -5.43 -8.84
C GLY A 130 -5.77 -5.53 -7.88
N GLY A 131 -6.97 -5.56 -8.43
CA GLY A 131 -8.24 -5.53 -7.69
C GLY A 131 -9.29 -4.73 -8.44
N ASP A 132 -10.34 -4.30 -7.75
CA ASP A 132 -11.48 -3.64 -8.38
C ASP A 132 -11.12 -2.28 -8.99
N CYS A 133 -11.86 -1.91 -10.04
CA CYS A 133 -11.79 -0.56 -10.58
C CYS A 133 -12.31 0.45 -9.55
N ALA A 134 -13.49 0.16 -8.99
CA ALA A 134 -14.05 0.81 -7.82
C ALA A 134 -14.80 -0.24 -6.98
N GLU A 135 -14.47 -0.37 -5.70
CA GLU A 135 -15.21 -1.21 -4.75
C GLU A 135 -16.64 -0.67 -4.61
N SER A 136 -17.62 -1.57 -4.46
CA SER A 136 -19.02 -1.20 -4.22
C SER A 136 -19.52 -1.69 -2.87
N PHE A 137 -20.29 -0.82 -2.22
CA PHE A 137 -21.01 -1.10 -0.98
C PHE A 137 -22.02 -2.25 -1.11
N LYS A 138 -22.50 -2.53 -2.33
CA LYS A 138 -23.45 -3.62 -2.63
C LYS A 138 -22.75 -4.98 -2.76
N GLU A 139 -21.50 -4.98 -3.21
CA GLU A 139 -20.71 -6.19 -3.47
C GLU A 139 -19.81 -6.57 -2.29
N PHE A 140 -20.10 -6.00 -1.11
CA PHE A 140 -19.37 -6.25 0.12
C PHE A 140 -19.76 -7.61 0.73
N ASN A 141 -19.02 -8.65 0.35
CA ASN A 141 -19.15 -9.98 0.95
C ASN A 141 -17.80 -10.72 0.96
N ALA A 142 -17.69 -11.70 1.86
CA ALA A 142 -16.45 -12.45 2.08
C ALA A 142 -16.02 -13.28 0.86
N VAL A 143 -16.97 -13.72 0.02
CA VAL A 143 -16.68 -14.52 -1.18
C VAL A 143 -15.94 -13.66 -2.22
N ASN A 144 -16.44 -12.47 -2.53
CA ASN A 144 -15.79 -11.55 -3.46
C ASN A 144 -14.38 -11.16 -2.98
N ILE A 145 -14.22 -10.81 -1.71
CA ILE A 145 -12.92 -10.47 -1.13
C ILE A 145 -11.95 -11.64 -1.25
N ARG A 146 -12.40 -12.85 -0.89
CA ARG A 146 -11.62 -14.09 -1.00
C ARG A 146 -11.21 -14.38 -2.44
N ASP A 147 -12.13 -14.26 -3.39
CA ASP A 147 -11.89 -14.65 -4.77
C ASP A 147 -10.96 -13.65 -5.48
N THR A 148 -11.08 -12.35 -5.22
CA THR A 148 -10.11 -11.35 -5.67
C THR A 148 -8.72 -11.59 -5.08
N PHE A 149 -8.65 -11.89 -3.77
CA PHE A 149 -7.39 -12.25 -3.12
C PHE A 149 -6.77 -13.51 -3.72
N ARG A 150 -7.58 -14.54 -3.96
CA ARG A 150 -7.18 -15.80 -4.61
C ARG A 150 -6.53 -15.55 -5.97
N VAL A 151 -7.16 -14.73 -6.82
CA VAL A 151 -6.63 -14.38 -8.15
C VAL A 151 -5.27 -13.69 -8.04
N LEU A 152 -5.13 -12.72 -7.11
CA LEU A 152 -3.85 -12.03 -6.89
C LEU A 152 -2.74 -13.00 -6.44
N LEU A 153 -3.06 -13.97 -5.58
CA LEU A 153 -2.09 -14.99 -5.17
C LEU A 153 -1.68 -15.90 -6.35
N GLN A 154 -2.63 -16.34 -7.18
CA GLN A 154 -2.34 -17.17 -8.35
C GLN A 154 -1.42 -16.45 -9.33
N MET A 155 -1.72 -15.18 -9.65
CA MET A 155 -0.85 -14.35 -10.48
C MET A 155 0.54 -14.21 -9.86
N SER A 156 0.62 -14.01 -8.53
CA SER A 156 1.89 -13.82 -7.85
C SER A 156 2.80 -15.04 -7.92
N VAL A 157 2.26 -16.25 -7.81
CA VAL A 157 3.04 -17.49 -7.88
C VAL A 157 3.58 -17.71 -9.28
N VAL A 158 2.74 -17.51 -10.31
CA VAL A 158 3.13 -17.56 -11.72
C VAL A 158 4.26 -16.56 -12.03
N LEU A 159 4.12 -15.31 -11.59
CA LEU A 159 5.12 -14.26 -11.80
C LEU A 159 6.41 -14.54 -11.02
N THR A 160 6.32 -15.07 -9.80
CA THR A 160 7.49 -15.44 -8.99
C THR A 160 8.29 -16.54 -9.67
N PHE A 161 7.60 -17.56 -10.19
CA PHE A 161 8.25 -18.67 -10.88
C PHE A 161 8.87 -18.22 -12.21
N GLY A 162 8.11 -17.49 -13.04
CA GLY A 162 8.57 -17.04 -14.35
C GLY A 162 9.67 -15.99 -14.29
N GLY A 163 9.58 -15.06 -13.34
CA GLY A 163 10.56 -13.98 -13.13
C GLY A 163 11.73 -14.37 -12.23
N GLN A 164 11.67 -15.52 -11.55
CA GLN A 164 12.66 -15.98 -10.57
C GLN A 164 13.03 -14.93 -9.52
N MET A 165 12.04 -14.12 -9.11
CA MET A 165 12.22 -13.05 -8.14
C MET A 165 10.97 -12.86 -7.26
N PRO A 166 11.12 -12.29 -6.06
CA PRO A 166 9.99 -11.98 -5.19
C PRO A 166 8.93 -11.09 -5.86
N VAL A 167 7.66 -11.41 -5.65
CA VAL A 167 6.53 -10.57 -6.08
C VAL A 167 5.90 -9.86 -4.88
N ILE A 168 5.82 -8.53 -4.95
CA ILE A 168 5.18 -7.65 -3.96
C ILE A 168 3.70 -7.55 -4.35
N LYS A 169 2.79 -7.92 -3.44
CA LYS A 169 1.34 -8.04 -3.73
C LYS A 169 0.58 -6.87 -3.12
N VAL A 170 0.05 -5.98 -3.94
CA VAL A 170 -0.70 -4.80 -3.49
C VAL A 170 -2.13 -4.83 -4.05
N GLY A 171 -3.12 -5.01 -3.19
CA GLY A 171 -4.52 -5.00 -3.55
C GLY A 171 -5.05 -3.59 -3.81
N ARG A 172 -5.83 -3.40 -4.88
CA ARG A 172 -6.80 -2.30 -5.02
C ARG A 172 -8.06 -2.68 -4.24
N MET A 173 -7.94 -2.70 -2.92
CA MET A 173 -8.93 -3.27 -2.00
C MET A 173 -8.89 -2.49 -0.67
N ALA A 174 -10.00 -2.52 0.06
CA ALA A 174 -10.15 -1.86 1.35
C ALA A 174 -10.01 -0.33 1.30
N GLY A 175 -10.48 0.32 0.23
CA GLY A 175 -10.48 1.78 0.15
C GLY A 175 -10.76 2.36 -1.24
N GLN A 176 -10.81 1.55 -2.28
CA GLN A 176 -10.93 1.98 -3.67
C GLN A 176 -12.38 2.33 -4.04
N PHE A 177 -13.04 3.18 -3.26
CA PHE A 177 -14.44 3.54 -3.47
C PHE A 177 -14.62 4.74 -4.40
N ALA A 178 -13.74 5.73 -4.31
CA ALA A 178 -13.86 6.98 -5.05
C ALA A 178 -13.41 6.81 -6.51
N LYS A 179 -14.05 7.52 -7.43
CA LYS A 179 -13.68 7.51 -8.85
C LYS A 179 -13.73 8.90 -9.50
N PRO A 180 -12.70 9.28 -10.26
CA PRO A 180 -12.73 10.53 -11.00
C PRO A 180 -13.66 10.40 -12.21
N ARG A 181 -14.25 11.50 -12.67
CA ARG A 181 -15.16 11.54 -13.82
C ARG A 181 -14.67 12.54 -14.86
N SER A 182 -14.82 12.18 -16.13
CA SER A 182 -14.57 13.10 -17.24
C SER A 182 -15.54 14.28 -17.22
N ASP A 183 -16.82 14.00 -16.95
CA ASP A 183 -17.89 14.99 -16.88
C ASP A 183 -18.54 15.05 -15.51
N GLN A 184 -18.90 16.26 -15.09
CA GLN A 184 -19.59 16.50 -13.82
C GLN A 184 -21.01 15.94 -13.81
N PHE A 185 -21.63 15.79 -14.99
CA PHE A 185 -23.00 15.33 -15.16
C PHE A 185 -23.07 14.10 -16.06
N GLU A 186 -24.05 13.25 -15.80
CA GLU A 186 -24.47 12.13 -16.62
C GLU A 186 -25.87 12.41 -17.13
N GLU A 187 -26.10 12.19 -18.43
CA GLU A 187 -27.39 12.40 -19.07
C GLU A 187 -27.93 11.07 -19.61
N LYS A 188 -29.18 10.76 -19.28
CA LYS A 188 -29.92 9.60 -19.79
C LYS A 188 -31.35 10.01 -20.08
N ASP A 189 -31.85 9.66 -21.26
CA ASP A 189 -33.23 9.93 -21.68
C ASP A 189 -33.67 11.39 -21.48
N GLY A 190 -32.75 12.35 -21.72
CA GLY A 190 -32.99 13.79 -21.57
C GLY A 190 -32.95 14.32 -20.12
N VAL A 191 -32.73 13.46 -19.13
CA VAL A 191 -32.54 13.84 -17.72
C VAL A 191 -31.06 13.94 -17.42
N LYS A 192 -30.63 15.08 -16.87
CA LYS A 192 -29.23 15.38 -16.52
C LYS A 192 -29.03 15.41 -15.01
N LEU A 193 -28.21 14.51 -14.47
CA LEU A 193 -27.92 14.38 -13.04
C LEU A 193 -26.42 14.44 -12.76
N PRO A 194 -25.98 14.77 -11.53
CA PRO A 194 -24.58 14.67 -11.15
C PRO A 194 -24.04 13.25 -11.42
N SER A 195 -22.82 13.17 -11.92
CA SER A 195 -22.15 11.90 -12.16
C SER A 195 -21.97 11.10 -10.86
N TYR A 196 -22.20 9.79 -10.92
CA TYR A 196 -21.78 8.88 -9.84
C TYR A 196 -20.25 8.95 -9.67
N ARG A 197 -19.76 9.27 -8.46
CA ARG A 197 -18.36 9.53 -8.12
C ARG A 197 -17.73 8.47 -7.22
N GLY A 198 -18.42 7.36 -7.03
CA GLY A 198 -17.96 6.28 -6.17
C GLY A 198 -18.77 6.21 -4.88
N ASP A 199 -18.83 5.02 -4.30
CA ASP A 199 -19.80 4.74 -3.25
C ASP A 199 -19.54 5.53 -1.96
N ASN A 200 -18.29 5.97 -1.74
CA ASN A 200 -17.92 6.88 -0.65
C ASN A 200 -18.31 8.35 -0.87
N VAL A 201 -18.90 8.69 -2.02
CA VAL A 201 -19.39 10.04 -2.35
C VAL A 201 -20.91 10.05 -2.54
N ASN A 202 -21.44 9.29 -3.50
CA ASN A 202 -22.87 9.23 -3.84
C ASN A 202 -23.26 7.84 -4.35
N GLY A 203 -24.54 7.61 -4.66
CA GLY A 203 -25.07 6.34 -5.13
C GLY A 203 -24.95 6.16 -6.65
N ASP A 204 -24.91 4.90 -7.08
CA ASP A 204 -24.84 4.50 -8.49
C ASP A 204 -26.16 4.67 -9.25
N ALA A 205 -27.28 4.48 -8.55
CA ALA A 205 -28.63 4.62 -9.11
C ALA A 205 -28.83 6.00 -9.79
N PHE A 206 -29.49 5.99 -10.94
CA PHE A 206 -29.71 7.20 -11.75
C PHE A 206 -31.01 7.88 -11.32
N ASP A 207 -30.99 8.46 -10.12
CA ASP A 207 -32.06 9.26 -9.56
C ASP A 207 -31.49 10.43 -8.74
N GLU A 208 -32.26 11.51 -8.61
CA GLU A 208 -31.80 12.75 -7.98
C GLU A 208 -31.27 12.52 -6.56
N LYS A 209 -32.03 11.76 -5.75
CA LYS A 209 -31.68 11.47 -4.36
C LYS A 209 -30.35 10.71 -4.25
N SER A 210 -30.16 9.68 -5.07
CA SER A 210 -28.95 8.88 -5.06
C SER A 210 -27.72 9.66 -5.52
N ARG A 211 -27.87 10.67 -6.40
CA ARG A 211 -26.73 11.42 -6.95
C ARG A 211 -26.25 12.58 -6.07
N VAL A 212 -27.02 13.01 -5.07
CA VAL A 212 -26.56 13.98 -4.07
C VAL A 212 -25.41 13.39 -3.26
N PRO A 213 -24.25 14.08 -3.15
CA PRO A 213 -23.17 13.66 -2.27
C PRO A 213 -23.61 13.60 -0.81
N ASP A 214 -23.31 12.48 -0.14
CA ASP A 214 -23.69 12.21 1.25
C ASP A 214 -22.44 11.90 2.07
N PRO A 215 -22.05 12.76 3.04
CA PRO A 215 -20.81 12.58 3.78
C PRO A 215 -20.81 11.31 4.63
N HIS A 216 -21.97 10.81 5.09
CA HIS A 216 -22.04 9.58 5.90
C HIS A 216 -21.53 8.33 5.15
N ARG A 217 -21.49 8.38 3.82
CA ARG A 217 -20.87 7.34 3.00
C ARG A 217 -19.38 7.16 3.30
N MET A 218 -18.67 8.18 3.77
CA MET A 218 -17.28 8.05 4.18
C MET A 218 -17.11 7.17 5.43
N ILE A 219 -18.02 7.25 6.40
CA ILE A 219 -18.03 6.35 7.57
C ILE A 219 -18.29 4.90 7.14
N ARG A 220 -19.22 4.71 6.20
CA ARG A 220 -19.49 3.39 5.64
C ARG A 220 -18.28 2.84 4.88
N ALA A 221 -17.62 3.67 4.08
CA ALA A 221 -16.39 3.31 3.38
C ALA A 221 -15.30 2.86 4.35
N TYR A 222 -15.03 3.65 5.40
CA TYR A 222 -14.10 3.28 6.46
C TYR A 222 -14.43 1.91 7.08
N THR A 223 -15.70 1.71 7.44
CA THR A 223 -16.13 0.46 8.09
C THR A 223 -15.94 -0.76 7.18
N GLN A 224 -16.27 -0.62 5.89
CA GLN A 224 -16.04 -1.68 4.92
C GLN A 224 -14.54 -1.91 4.66
N SER A 225 -13.74 -0.85 4.57
CA SER A 225 -12.28 -0.95 4.45
C SER A 225 -11.66 -1.74 5.61
N VAL A 226 -12.01 -1.39 6.86
CA VAL A 226 -11.50 -2.10 8.05
C VAL A 226 -11.92 -3.57 8.03
N ALA A 227 -13.18 -3.88 7.72
CA ALA A 227 -13.67 -5.24 7.66
C ALA A 227 -13.01 -6.06 6.54
N THR A 228 -12.84 -5.47 5.36
CA THR A 228 -12.13 -6.08 4.22
C THR A 228 -10.67 -6.35 4.59
N LEU A 229 -9.94 -5.37 5.12
CA LEU A 229 -8.54 -5.55 5.48
C LEU A 229 -8.36 -6.57 6.62
N ASN A 230 -9.25 -6.59 7.61
CA ASN A 230 -9.22 -7.61 8.66
C ASN A 230 -9.34 -9.03 8.08
N LEU A 231 -10.26 -9.23 7.13
CA LEU A 231 -10.41 -10.51 6.45
C LEU A 231 -9.19 -10.87 5.58
N LEU A 232 -8.63 -9.89 4.85
CA LEU A 232 -7.41 -10.08 4.07
C LEU A 232 -6.22 -10.49 4.95
N ARG A 233 -6.05 -9.86 6.12
CA ARG A 233 -5.01 -10.24 7.10
C ARG A 233 -5.18 -11.67 7.59
N ALA A 234 -6.43 -12.09 7.86
CA ALA A 234 -6.74 -13.46 8.24
C ALA A 234 -6.42 -14.46 7.11
N PHE A 235 -6.69 -14.12 5.85
CA PHE A 235 -6.31 -14.98 4.72
C PHE A 235 -4.80 -15.04 4.48
N ALA A 236 -4.11 -13.92 4.63
CA ALA A 236 -2.68 -13.80 4.40
C ALA A 236 -1.83 -14.58 5.42
N THR A 237 -2.32 -14.74 6.66
CA THR A 237 -1.58 -15.39 7.76
C THR A 237 -2.21 -16.70 8.26
N GLY A 238 -3.53 -16.89 8.07
CA GLY A 238 -4.30 -18.04 8.57
C GLY A 238 -4.31 -19.28 7.67
N GLY A 239 -3.31 -19.44 6.80
CA GLY A 239 -3.14 -20.63 5.94
C GLY A 239 -4.01 -20.66 4.68
N TYR A 240 -4.79 -19.60 4.38
CA TYR A 240 -5.43 -19.48 3.06
C TYR A 240 -4.39 -19.21 1.98
N ALA A 241 -3.38 -18.39 2.28
CA ALA A 241 -2.28 -18.05 1.38
C ALA A 241 -1.17 -19.12 1.29
N ALA A 242 -1.38 -20.33 1.84
CA ALA A 242 -0.37 -21.39 1.79
C ALA A 242 -0.06 -21.79 0.34
N MET A 243 1.23 -21.84 -0.04
CA MET A 243 1.65 -22.01 -1.43
C MET A 243 1.09 -23.29 -2.08
N GLN A 244 0.99 -24.38 -1.33
CA GLN A 244 0.40 -25.64 -1.81
C GLN A 244 -1.07 -25.52 -2.23
N ARG A 245 -1.82 -24.58 -1.63
CA ARG A 245 -3.21 -24.35 -2.02
C ARG A 245 -3.31 -23.55 -3.30
N VAL A 246 -2.34 -22.65 -3.54
CA VAL A 246 -2.35 -21.77 -4.71
C VAL A 246 -2.18 -22.54 -6.00
N THR A 247 -1.36 -23.60 -6.01
CA THR A 247 -1.19 -24.48 -7.18
C THR A 247 -2.39 -25.41 -7.40
N GLN A 248 -3.12 -25.77 -6.33
CA GLN A 248 -4.35 -26.57 -6.41
C GLN A 248 -5.57 -25.75 -6.82
N TRP A 249 -5.46 -24.42 -6.81
CA TRP A 249 -6.48 -23.54 -7.32
C TRP A 249 -6.45 -23.57 -8.85
N ASN A 250 -6.88 -24.68 -9.44
CA ASN A 250 -7.23 -24.68 -10.85
C ASN A 250 -8.46 -23.80 -11.03
N LEU A 251 -8.40 -22.99 -12.08
CA LEU A 251 -9.49 -22.11 -12.46
C LEU A 251 -10.28 -22.86 -13.52
N ASP A 252 -11.54 -23.15 -13.23
CA ASP A 252 -12.47 -23.84 -14.14
C ASP A 252 -12.52 -23.17 -15.54
N PHE A 253 -12.15 -21.89 -15.66
CA PHE A 253 -12.07 -21.18 -16.94
C PHE A 253 -10.91 -21.61 -17.87
N THR A 254 -9.92 -22.35 -17.35
CA THR A 254 -8.81 -22.87 -18.14
C THR A 254 -9.15 -24.18 -18.85
N GLU A 255 -10.30 -24.80 -18.53
CA GLU A 255 -10.74 -26.03 -19.18
C GLU A 255 -10.97 -25.80 -20.68
N HIS A 256 -10.46 -26.71 -21.51
CA HIS A 256 -10.66 -26.74 -22.96
C HIS A 256 -10.15 -25.52 -23.76
N SER A 257 -9.01 -24.94 -23.36
CA SER A 257 -8.33 -23.89 -24.15
C SER A 257 -6.82 -24.11 -24.24
N GLU A 258 -6.19 -23.70 -25.36
CA GLU A 258 -4.73 -23.76 -25.53
C GLU A 258 -4.00 -22.91 -24.46
N GLN A 259 -4.60 -21.80 -24.05
CA GLN A 259 -4.09 -20.95 -22.98
C GLN A 259 -4.15 -21.66 -21.62
N GLY A 260 -5.22 -22.43 -21.39
CA GLY A 260 -5.36 -23.27 -20.21
C GLY A 260 -4.33 -24.37 -20.14
N ASP A 261 -4.03 -25.03 -21.27
CA ASP A 261 -2.98 -26.05 -21.34
C ASP A 261 -1.60 -25.47 -20.95
N LYS A 262 -1.26 -24.28 -21.48
CA LYS A 262 -0.01 -23.58 -21.11
C LYS A 262 0.02 -23.18 -19.64
N TYR A 263 -1.12 -22.77 -19.09
CA TYR A 263 -1.24 -22.46 -17.67
C TYR A 263 -1.03 -23.72 -16.81
N ASN A 264 -1.64 -24.85 -17.19
CA ASN A 264 -1.50 -26.12 -16.49
C ASN A 264 -0.05 -26.62 -16.52
N GLU A 265 0.64 -26.52 -17.66
CA GLU A 265 2.07 -26.85 -17.75
C GLU A 265 2.89 -26.02 -16.76
N LEU A 266 2.62 -24.72 -16.68
CA LEU A 266 3.31 -23.84 -15.74
C LEU A 266 2.99 -24.20 -14.28
N ALA A 267 1.71 -24.45 -13.97
CA ALA A 267 1.27 -24.85 -12.64
C ALA A 267 1.93 -26.15 -12.18
N HIS A 268 2.07 -27.14 -13.08
CA HIS A 268 2.80 -28.38 -12.81
C HIS A 268 4.27 -28.12 -12.48
N ARG A 269 4.94 -27.24 -13.24
CA ARG A 269 6.36 -26.90 -12.96
C ARG A 269 6.54 -26.17 -11.63
N VAL A 270 5.56 -25.35 -11.23
CA VAL A 270 5.55 -24.74 -9.89
C VAL A 270 5.40 -25.82 -8.82
N ASP A 271 4.49 -26.78 -9.01
CA ASP A 271 4.27 -27.88 -8.07
C ASP A 271 5.52 -28.74 -7.88
N GLU A 272 6.22 -29.08 -8.97
CA GLU A 272 7.52 -29.77 -8.92
C GLU A 272 8.57 -28.99 -8.13
N ALA A 273 8.65 -27.66 -8.33
CA ALA A 273 9.57 -26.81 -7.60
C ALA A 273 9.24 -26.76 -6.09
N LEU A 274 7.96 -26.70 -5.73
CA LEU A 274 7.52 -26.79 -4.33
C LEU A 274 7.86 -28.16 -3.72
N GLY A 275 7.70 -29.24 -4.49
CA GLY A 275 8.12 -30.59 -4.10
C GLY A 275 9.64 -30.66 -3.83
N PHE A 276 10.45 -30.05 -4.69
CA PHE A 276 11.89 -29.94 -4.51
C PHE A 276 12.25 -29.13 -3.25
N MET A 277 11.62 -27.98 -3.02
CA MET A 277 11.81 -27.18 -1.80
C MET A 277 11.49 -28.01 -0.54
N GLY A 278 10.41 -28.79 -0.57
CA GLY A 278 10.05 -29.74 0.49
C GLY A 278 11.14 -30.79 0.74
N ALA A 279 11.69 -31.38 -0.32
CA ALA A 279 12.80 -32.33 -0.23
C ALA A 279 14.10 -31.71 0.31
N CYS A 280 14.32 -30.41 0.10
CA CYS A 280 15.42 -29.64 0.68
C CYS A 280 15.20 -29.20 2.13
N GLY A 281 14.04 -29.51 2.74
CA GLY A 281 13.74 -29.19 4.14
C GLY A 281 12.88 -27.93 4.35
N LEU A 282 12.41 -27.28 3.28
CA LEU A 282 11.37 -26.23 3.35
C LEU A 282 10.00 -26.90 3.25
N THR A 283 9.58 -27.52 4.34
CA THR A 283 8.32 -28.25 4.44
C THR A 283 7.11 -27.32 4.43
N ALA A 284 5.92 -27.90 4.20
CA ALA A 284 4.67 -27.15 4.04
C ALA A 284 4.26 -26.30 5.25
N ASP A 285 4.75 -26.65 6.44
CA ASP A 285 4.55 -25.96 7.72
C ASP A 285 5.56 -24.84 7.98
N HIS A 286 6.59 -24.71 7.14
CA HIS A 286 7.54 -23.62 7.26
C HIS A 286 6.83 -22.26 7.07
N PRO A 287 7.06 -21.23 7.91
CA PRO A 287 6.30 -19.96 7.86
C PRO A 287 6.27 -19.28 6.49
N VAL A 288 7.36 -19.39 5.72
CA VAL A 288 7.48 -18.87 4.35
C VAL A 288 6.53 -19.58 3.37
N MET A 289 6.14 -20.83 3.65
CA MET A 289 5.20 -21.61 2.84
C MET A 289 3.74 -21.36 3.23
N THR A 290 3.46 -20.89 4.44
CA THR A 290 2.10 -20.77 5.00
C THR A 290 1.56 -19.34 5.05
N THR A 291 2.43 -18.33 4.96
CA THR A 291 2.05 -16.92 5.10
C THR A 291 2.51 -16.11 3.90
N THR A 292 1.87 -14.96 3.69
CA THR A 292 2.28 -14.02 2.66
C THR A 292 2.07 -12.58 3.11
N GLU A 293 2.95 -11.68 2.70
CA GLU A 293 2.73 -10.24 2.87
C GLU A 293 1.73 -9.76 1.81
N PHE A 294 0.72 -9.00 2.23
CA PHE A 294 -0.27 -8.40 1.34
C PHE A 294 -0.60 -7.00 1.81
N TRP A 295 -0.50 -6.04 0.89
CA TRP A 295 -0.76 -4.63 1.16
C TRP A 295 -1.99 -4.14 0.42
N THR A 296 -2.50 -2.98 0.82
CA THR A 296 -3.69 -2.34 0.22
C THR A 296 -3.34 -0.99 -0.37
N SER A 297 -4.11 -0.58 -1.36
CA SER A 297 -3.93 0.68 -2.06
C SER A 297 -5.23 1.20 -2.64
N HIS A 298 -5.34 2.53 -2.75
CA HIS A 298 -6.37 3.21 -3.51
C HIS A 298 -5.88 4.53 -4.09
N GLU A 299 -6.67 5.09 -5.00
CA GLU A 299 -6.46 6.44 -5.50
C GLU A 299 -6.75 7.43 -4.38
N CYS A 300 -5.73 8.21 -3.99
CA CYS A 300 -5.91 9.36 -3.11
C CYS A 300 -6.71 10.41 -3.88
N LEU A 301 -8.04 10.40 -3.73
CA LEU A 301 -8.96 11.22 -4.52
C LEU A 301 -9.83 12.11 -3.64
N LEU A 302 -10.46 11.55 -2.62
CA LEU A 302 -11.39 12.27 -1.75
C LEU A 302 -10.61 12.89 -0.57
N LEU A 303 -9.87 13.97 -0.82
CA LEU A 303 -8.93 14.57 0.14
C LEU A 303 -9.46 14.80 1.57
N PRO A 304 -10.74 15.17 1.80
CA PRO A 304 -11.27 15.21 3.17
C PRO A 304 -11.21 13.86 3.91
N TYR A 305 -11.48 12.76 3.21
CA TYR A 305 -11.38 11.41 3.76
C TYR A 305 -9.94 11.02 4.08
N GLU A 306 -9.03 11.26 3.12
CA GLU A 306 -7.60 10.98 3.26
C GLU A 306 -6.99 11.78 4.42
N GLN A 307 -7.31 13.08 4.51
CA GLN A 307 -6.89 13.94 5.62
C GLN A 307 -7.39 13.40 6.96
N ALA A 308 -8.66 12.99 7.08
CA ALA A 308 -9.22 12.51 8.35
C ALA A 308 -8.57 11.20 8.85
N LEU A 309 -8.02 10.40 7.93
CA LEU A 309 -7.33 9.14 8.24
C LEU A 309 -5.80 9.27 8.30
N THR A 310 -5.26 10.48 8.12
CA THR A 310 -3.83 10.74 8.21
C THR A 310 -3.38 10.94 9.64
N ARG A 311 -2.29 10.27 10.04
CA ARG A 311 -1.77 10.26 11.42
C ARG A 311 -0.29 10.58 11.44
N GLU A 312 0.14 11.27 12.49
CA GLU A 312 1.56 11.41 12.79
C GLU A 312 2.07 10.13 13.46
N ASP A 313 3.10 9.53 12.88
CA ASP A 313 3.74 8.34 13.45
C ASP A 313 4.56 8.73 14.68
N SER A 314 4.15 8.22 15.83
CA SER A 314 4.79 8.49 17.13
C SER A 314 6.29 8.16 17.18
N THR A 315 6.80 7.30 16.29
CA THR A 315 8.22 6.91 16.29
C THR A 315 9.12 7.80 15.43
N THR A 316 8.58 8.41 14.38
CA THR A 316 9.36 9.18 13.39
C THR A 316 8.97 10.66 13.31
N GLY A 317 7.77 11.03 13.78
CA GLY A 317 7.19 12.36 13.59
C GLY A 317 6.75 12.66 12.15
N LEU A 318 6.78 11.65 11.26
CA LEU A 318 6.29 11.77 9.88
C LEU A 318 4.79 11.50 9.81
N TYR A 319 4.11 12.13 8.87
CA TYR A 319 2.69 11.87 8.62
C TYR A 319 2.55 10.69 7.67
N TYR A 320 1.62 9.79 7.98
CA TYR A 320 1.19 8.71 7.10
C TYR A 320 -0.31 8.83 6.90
N ASP A 321 -0.76 8.75 5.66
CA ASP A 321 -2.16 8.49 5.39
C ASP A 321 -2.43 7.03 5.74
N CYS A 322 -3.10 6.81 6.86
CA CYS A 322 -3.34 5.48 7.38
C CYS A 322 -4.64 4.87 6.84
N SER A 323 -5.19 5.40 5.74
CA SER A 323 -6.29 4.79 5.00
C SER A 323 -5.85 3.56 4.18
N ALA A 324 -4.59 3.54 3.70
CA ALA A 324 -4.00 2.42 2.96
C ALA A 324 -2.46 2.39 3.06
N HIS A 325 -1.85 1.28 2.67
CA HIS A 325 -0.39 1.15 2.71
C HIS A 325 0.29 1.98 1.62
N MET A 326 -0.26 1.96 0.41
CA MET A 326 0.21 2.72 -0.75
C MET A 326 -0.93 3.54 -1.32
N LEU A 327 -0.64 4.76 -1.75
CA LEU A 327 -1.61 5.61 -2.44
C LEU A 327 -1.13 5.95 -3.83
N TRP A 328 -2.04 6.30 -4.74
CA TRP A 328 -1.64 6.93 -5.99
C TRP A 328 -2.47 8.17 -6.31
N VAL A 329 -1.87 9.06 -7.09
CA VAL A 329 -2.60 10.17 -7.74
C VAL A 329 -2.98 9.79 -9.17
N GLY A 330 -4.24 10.05 -9.50
CA GLY A 330 -4.81 9.75 -10.81
C GLY A 330 -4.41 10.75 -11.89
N GLU A 331 -4.64 10.37 -13.14
CA GLU A 331 -4.34 11.20 -14.31
C GLU A 331 -5.03 12.57 -14.28
N ARG A 332 -6.22 12.65 -13.68
CA ARG A 332 -7.04 13.87 -13.62
C ARG A 332 -6.73 14.76 -12.41
N THR A 333 -5.87 14.30 -11.49
CA THR A 333 -5.58 14.95 -10.21
C THR A 333 -4.08 15.16 -9.96
N ARG A 334 -3.21 14.81 -10.92
CA ARG A 334 -1.74 14.92 -10.82
C ARG A 334 -1.16 16.28 -11.23
N GLN A 335 -1.93 17.37 -11.12
CA GLN A 335 -1.41 18.71 -11.41
C GLN A 335 -0.32 19.06 -10.38
N LEU A 336 0.86 19.47 -10.83
CA LEU A 336 2.04 19.71 -9.96
C LEU A 336 1.78 20.78 -8.88
N ASP A 337 0.93 21.76 -9.19
CA ASP A 337 0.50 22.83 -8.29
C ASP A 337 -0.86 22.55 -7.62
N GLY A 338 -1.44 21.37 -7.87
CA GLY A 338 -2.75 20.96 -7.39
C GLY A 338 -2.75 20.39 -5.97
N ALA A 339 -3.97 20.28 -5.42
CA ALA A 339 -4.20 19.85 -4.04
C ALA A 339 -3.74 18.41 -3.76
N HIS A 340 -3.98 17.47 -4.66
CA HIS A 340 -3.61 16.07 -4.45
C HIS A 340 -2.09 15.86 -4.36
N VAL A 341 -1.34 16.53 -5.24
CA VAL A 341 0.14 16.50 -5.19
C VAL A 341 0.64 17.18 -3.91
N GLU A 342 0.05 18.31 -3.51
CA GLU A 342 0.42 18.98 -2.24
C GLU A 342 0.12 18.13 -1.00
N PHE A 343 -1.01 17.41 -0.98
CA PHE A 343 -1.34 16.48 0.10
C PHE A 343 -0.31 15.36 0.17
N LEU A 344 -0.12 14.65 -0.95
CA LEU A 344 0.79 13.51 -1.02
C LEU A 344 2.26 13.88 -0.78
N ARG A 345 2.67 15.13 -1.06
CA ARG A 345 4.04 15.62 -0.82
C ARG A 345 4.50 15.48 0.64
N GLY A 346 3.57 15.48 1.60
CA GLY A 346 3.93 15.43 3.03
C GLY A 346 3.56 14.14 3.75
N VAL A 347 2.95 13.16 3.06
CA VAL A 347 2.77 11.82 3.62
C VAL A 347 3.95 10.93 3.25
N ALA A 348 4.34 10.05 4.16
CA ALA A 348 5.50 9.18 4.03
C ALA A 348 5.14 7.77 3.50
N ASN A 349 3.90 7.55 3.05
CA ASN A 349 3.52 6.33 2.36
C ASN A 349 4.30 6.19 1.04
N PRO A 350 4.57 4.96 0.57
CA PRO A 350 4.95 4.77 -0.83
C PRO A 350 3.83 5.27 -1.76
N LEU A 351 4.22 6.00 -2.81
CA LEU A 351 3.31 6.70 -3.70
C LEU A 351 3.40 6.18 -5.15
N GLY A 352 2.26 6.22 -5.83
CA GLY A 352 2.16 6.05 -7.28
C GLY A 352 1.69 7.33 -7.98
N ILE A 353 2.12 7.53 -9.22
CA ILE A 353 1.60 8.57 -10.10
C ILE A 353 1.16 7.90 -11.40
N LYS A 354 -0.10 8.08 -11.81
CA LYS A 354 -0.53 7.64 -13.13
C LYS A 354 0.12 8.51 -14.20
N VAL A 355 0.83 7.87 -15.13
CA VAL A 355 1.44 8.52 -16.28
C VAL A 355 0.75 8.02 -17.55
N SER A 356 0.23 8.94 -18.36
CA SER A 356 -0.38 8.65 -19.66
C SER A 356 0.47 9.22 -20.80
N ASP A 357 0.03 8.97 -22.03
CA ASP A 357 0.54 9.58 -23.25
C ASP A 357 0.47 11.12 -23.26
N LYS A 358 -0.30 11.73 -22.35
CA LYS A 358 -0.41 13.18 -22.19
C LYS A 358 0.69 13.80 -21.32
N MET A 359 1.57 13.01 -20.70
CA MET A 359 2.64 13.55 -19.87
C MET A 359 3.80 14.08 -20.73
N ASP A 360 4.14 15.35 -20.56
CA ASP A 360 5.40 15.92 -21.07
C ASP A 360 6.58 15.28 -20.30
N PRO A 361 7.61 14.73 -20.98
CA PRO A 361 8.83 14.23 -20.34
C PRO A 361 9.49 15.23 -19.36
N LYS A 362 9.41 16.54 -19.62
CA LYS A 362 9.91 17.57 -18.68
C LYS A 362 9.01 17.75 -17.46
N GLY A 363 7.72 17.48 -17.61
CA GLY A 363 6.77 17.41 -16.49
C GLY A 363 7.02 16.19 -15.62
N ALA A 364 7.40 15.05 -16.21
CA ALA A 364 7.77 13.84 -15.50
C ALA A 364 8.95 14.11 -14.55
N SER A 365 10.05 14.72 -15.02
CA SER A 365 11.24 14.98 -14.18
C SER A 365 11.02 15.97 -13.03
N LYS A 366 9.90 16.71 -13.00
CA LYS A 366 9.54 17.60 -11.89
C LYS A 366 8.65 16.91 -10.85
N ALA A 367 8.04 15.78 -11.21
CA ALA A 367 7.20 14.98 -10.34
C ALA A 367 7.99 13.93 -9.54
N TYR A 368 9.19 13.57 -10.01
CA TYR A 368 10.11 12.61 -9.38
C TYR A 368 11.21 13.29 -8.59
#